data_AF-A0A392TGB1-F1
#
_entry.id   AF-A0A392TGB1-F1
#
_cell.length_a   1.000
_cell.length_b   1.000
_cell.length_c   1.000
_cell.angle_alpha   90.00
_cell.angle_beta   90.00
_cell.angle_gamma   90.00
#
_symmetry.space_group_name_H-M   'P 1'
#
loop_
_entity.id
_entity.type
_entity.pdbx_description
1 polymer ?
#
loop_
_entity_poly.entity_id
_entity_poly.type
_entity_poly.pdbx_seq_one_letter_code
_entity_poly.pdbx_strand_id
1 'polypeptide(L)' 'KNPVAHGRSKHIETRFHFIREQVVNGKIEAVYCPTQAQLADGFTKAIKLDRFEGLRDKLGIVEIMD' A
#
# COMPACT_ATOMS: atom_id res chain seq x y z
N LYS A 1 -10.32 19.37 24.35
CA LYS A 1 -9.78 18.15 23.68
C LYS A 1 -10.27 18.15 22.24
N ASN A 2 -9.38 18.14 21.24
CA ASN A 2 -9.76 18.24 19.83
C ASN A 2 -10.40 16.91 19.37
N PRO A 3 -11.73 16.83 19.16
CA PRO A 3 -12.43 15.56 18.91
C PRO A 3 -11.97 14.89 17.60
N VAL A 4 -11.55 15.72 16.64
CA VAL A 4 -11.10 15.31 15.30
C VAL A 4 -9.80 14.49 15.36
N ALA A 5 -8.90 14.83 16.28
CA ALA A 5 -7.65 14.09 16.46
C ALA A 5 -7.90 12.71 17.10
N HIS A 6 -8.85 12.63 18.03
CA HIS A 6 -9.11 11.40 18.78
C HIS A 6 -9.68 10.29 17.89
N GLY A 7 -10.55 10.63 16.93
CA GLY A 7 -11.08 9.66 15.97
C GLY A 7 -9.99 9.05 15.07
N ARG A 8 -9.11 9.88 14.50
CA ARG A 8 -8.02 9.41 13.63
C ARG A 8 -7.04 8.51 14.37
N SER A 9 -6.63 8.89 15.59
CA SER A 9 -5.73 8.07 16.40
C SER A 9 -6.35 6.72 16.76
N LYS A 10 -7.64 6.69 17.12
CA LYS A 10 -8.36 5.44 17.40
C LYS A 10 -8.39 4.50 16.19
N HIS A 11 -8.65 5.02 14.99
CA HIS A 11 -8.63 4.20 13.78
C HIS A 11 -7.25 3.64 13.43
N ILE A 12 -6.18 4.35 13.75
CA ILE A 12 -4.80 3.85 13.56
C ILE A 12 -4.54 2.71 14.54
N GLU A 13 -4.86 2.93 15.83
CA GLU A 13 -4.67 1.95 16.90
C GLU A 13 -5.42 0.64 16.61
N THR A 14 -6.72 0.72 16.27
CA THR A 14 -7.53 -0.46 15.95
C THR A 14 -6.95 -1.25 14.76
N ARG A 15 -6.57 -0.56 13.67
CA ARG A 15 -5.99 -1.24 12.49
C ARG A 15 -4.66 -1.90 12.81
N PHE A 16 -3.82 -1.24 13.62
CA PHE A 16 -2.53 -1.76 13.98
C PHE A 16 -2.63 -3.02 14.86
N HIS A 17 -3.53 -2.99 15.86
CA HIS A 17 -3.79 -4.17 16.70
C HIS A 17 -4.31 -5.35 15.88
N PHE A 18 -5.26 -5.11 14.97
CA PHE A 18 -5.78 -6.15 14.09
C PHE A 18 -4.68 -6.79 13.23
N ILE A 19 -3.88 -5.98 12.52
CA ILE A 19 -2.80 -6.50 11.67
C ILE A 19 -1.79 -7.29 12.51
N ARG A 20 -1.39 -6.76 13.67
CA ARG A 20 -0.45 -7.45 14.57
C ARG A 20 -0.99 -8.79 15.04
N GLU A 21 -2.26 -8.87 15.44
CA GLU A 21 -2.90 -10.12 15.85
C GLU A 21 -2.92 -11.15 14.71
N GLN A 22 -3.24 -10.72 13.50
CA GLN A 22 -3.25 -11.59 12.32
C GLN A 22 -1.85 -12.13 11.99
N VAL A 23 -0.79 -11.32 12.18
CA VAL A 23 0.61 -11.77 12.05
C VAL A 23 0.97 -12.79 13.13
N VAL A 24 0.67 -12.50 14.40
CA VAL A 24 0.96 -13.39 15.53
C VAL A 24 0.25 -14.74 15.38
N ASN A 25 -0.98 -14.72 14.88
CA ASN A 25 -1.77 -15.92 14.62
C ASN A 25 -1.34 -16.66 13.34
N GLY A 26 -0.30 -16.19 12.64
CA GLY A 26 0.22 -16.81 11.42
C GLY A 26 -0.72 -16.73 10.22
N LYS A 27 -1.76 -15.89 10.28
CA LYS A 27 -2.74 -15.73 9.18
C LYS A 27 -2.21 -14.85 8.06
N ILE A 28 -1.30 -13.94 8.37
CA ILE A 28 -0.61 -13.09 7.40
C ILE A 28 0.87 -13.00 7.75
N GLU A 29 1.72 -12.83 6.74
CA GLU A 29 3.14 -12.55 6.91
C GLU A 29 3.43 -11.11 6.47
N ALA A 30 4.15 -10.37 7.32
CA ALA A 30 4.58 -9.03 6.99
C ALA A 30 5.99 -9.07 6.39
N VAL A 31 6.09 -8.88 5.06
CA VAL A 31 7.37 -8.85 4.33
C VAL A 31 7.69 -7.43 3.88
N TYR A 32 8.94 -7.02 4.08
CA TYR A 32 9.41 -5.72 3.58
C TYR A 32 9.44 -5.72 2.05
N CYS A 33 8.79 -4.72 1.44
CA CYS A 33 8.85 -4.45 0.01
C CYS A 33 9.48 -3.07 -0.23
N PRO A 34 10.62 -2.97 -0.92
CA PRO A 34 11.20 -1.67 -1.23
C PRO A 34 10.30 -0.91 -2.20
N THR A 35 10.27 0.42 -2.09
CA THR A 35 9.42 1.29 -2.92
C THR A 35 9.55 0.99 -4.42
N GLN A 36 10.75 0.65 -4.89
CA GLN A 36 11.01 0.33 -6.29
C GLN A 36 10.32 -0.96 -6.79
N ALA A 37 10.01 -1.89 -5.88
CA ALA A 37 9.30 -3.14 -6.15
C ALA A 37 7.80 -3.07 -5.80
N GLN A 38 7.35 -2.04 -5.09
CA GLN A 38 5.95 -1.90 -4.67
C GLN A 38 5.04 -1.49 -5.82
N LEU A 39 4.52 -2.48 -6.57
CA LEU A 39 3.62 -2.25 -7.71
C LEU A 39 2.32 -1.51 -7.34
N ALA A 40 1.85 -1.70 -6.11
CA ALA A 40 0.66 -1.04 -5.57
C ALA A 40 0.74 0.50 -5.58
N ASP A 41 1.95 1.08 -5.62
CA ASP A 41 2.12 2.52 -5.68
C ASP A 41 1.51 3.14 -6.95
N GLY A 42 1.48 2.39 -8.05
CA GLY A 42 0.89 2.84 -9.32
C GLY A 42 -0.64 3.02 -9.24
N PHE A 43 -1.30 2.31 -8.32
CA PHE A 43 -2.75 2.36 -8.14
C PHE A 43 -3.20 3.26 -6.99
N THR A 44 -2.31 3.58 -6.05
CA THR A 44 -2.67 4.21 -4.77
C THR A 44 -2.11 5.61 -4.59
N LYS A 45 -1.14 6.02 -5.43
CA LYS A 45 -0.45 7.31 -5.29
C LYS A 45 -0.43 8.06 -6.62
N ALA A 46 -0.45 9.39 -6.53
CA ALA A 46 -0.01 10.24 -7.63
C ALA A 46 1.53 10.20 -7.67
N ILE A 47 2.09 9.56 -8.70
CA ILE A 47 3.53 9.39 -8.90
C ILE A 47 4.00 10.10 -10.18
N LYS A 48 5.30 10.34 -10.28
CA LYS A 48 5.92 10.91 -11.48
C LYS A 48 5.83 9.94 -12.65
N LEU A 49 5.86 10.48 -13.88
CA LEU A 49 5.69 9.72 -15.11
C LEU A 49 6.73 8.61 -15.27
N ASP A 50 8.00 8.91 -15.03
CA ASP A 50 9.11 7.95 -15.06
C ASP A 50 8.85 6.73 -14.16
N ARG A 51 8.33 6.97 -12.95
CA ARG A 51 7.97 5.89 -12.03
C ARG A 51 6.74 5.13 -12.49
N PHE A 52 5.76 5.82 -13.06
CA PHE A 52 4.54 5.21 -13.59
C PHE A 52 4.85 4.28 -14.76
N GLU A 53 5.67 4.70 -15.73
CA GLU A 53 6.12 3.88 -16.85
C GLU A 53 6.83 2.62 -16.37
N GLY A 54 7.80 2.77 -15.45
CA GLY A 54 8.48 1.61 -14.88
C GLY A 54 7.57 0.66 -14.08
N LEU A 55 6.45 1.14 -13.55
CA LEU A 55 5.43 0.29 -12.92
C LEU A 55 4.52 -0.38 -13.95
N ARG A 56 4.14 0.34 -15.01
CA ARG A 56 3.35 -0.16 -16.14
C ARG A 56 4.05 -1.34 -16.82
N ASP A 57 5.35 -1.22 -17.06
CA ASP A 57 6.17 -2.26 -17.66
C ASP A 57 6.21 -3.52 -16.78
N LYS A 58 6.40 -3.35 -15.46
CA LYS A 58 6.41 -4.47 -14.51
C LYS A 58 5.06 -5.17 -14.36
N LEU A 59 3.96 -4.47 -14.66
CA LEU A 59 2.61 -5.03 -14.67
C LEU A 59 2.31 -5.76 -15.98
N GLY A 60 3.19 -5.70 -16.99
CA GLY A 60 2.98 -6.34 -18.30
C GLY A 60 1.89 -5.65 -19.12
N ILE A 61 1.64 -4.36 -18.87
CA ILE A 61 0.66 -3.60 -19.64
C ILE A 61 1.27 -3.32 -21.03
N VAL A 62 0.57 -3.78 -22.06
CA VAL A 62 0.96 -3.62 -23.46
C VAL A 62 -0.02 -2.70 -24.17
N GLU A 63 0.47 -2.01 -25.21
CA GLU A 63 -0.40 -1.33 -26.15
C GLU A 63 -1.06 -2.38 -27.05
N ILE A 64 -2.38 -2.31 -27.16
CA ILE A 64 -3.13 -3.13 -28.11
C ILE A 64 -3.09 -2.36 -29.43
N MET A 65 -2.48 -2.98 -30.45
CA MET A 65 -2.57 -2.48 -31.82
C MET A 65 -3.95 -2.88 -32.37
N ASP A 66 -4.73 -1.89 -32.79
CA ASP A 66 -5.96 -2.08 -33.58
C ASP A 66 -5.63 -2.46 -35.04
#